data_AF-G5AB87-F1
#
_entry.id   AF-G5AB87-F1
#
_cell.length_a   1.000
_cell.length_b   1.000
_cell.length_c   1.000
_cell.angle_alpha   90.00
_cell.angle_beta   90.00
_cell.angle_gamma   90.00
#
_symmetry.space_group_name_H-M   'P 1'
#
loop_
_entity.id
_entity.type
_entity.pdbx_description
1 polymer ?
#
loop_
_entity_poly.entity_id
_entity_poly.type
_entity_poly.pdbx_seq_one_letter_code
_entity_poly.pdbx_strand_id
1 'polypeptide(L)'
;MLTFLMSLAVVGSALVLQAEAHQVVYIPSPTWTRANSTAAERRELWNPLAFLENQGFQTHLRDFMDNAKYTVTEGADQACGWTDPKGIAQQIPSDGTMRTSGYTHDGPCEIYMGDKLALSYLNCHESITDQTFKLDYSGCGDSCTLYWYWLGVRFLNNKYSWQVYKECIPIYSGSGGGATMTTNPNGN
;
A
#
# COMPACT_ATOMS: atom_id res chain seq x y z
N MET A 1 59.05 33.39 8.68
CA MET A 1 57.61 33.41 8.38
C MET A 1 57.14 31.95 8.34
N LEU A 2 56.44 31.48 9.38
CA LEU A 2 55.80 30.17 9.40
C LEU A 2 54.33 30.37 9.04
N THR A 3 53.90 29.82 7.90
CA THR A 3 52.50 29.80 7.49
C THR A 3 51.83 28.55 8.07
N PHE A 4 50.95 28.74 9.05
CA PHE A 4 50.03 27.71 9.53
C PHE A 4 48.84 27.60 8.55
N LEU A 5 48.70 26.46 7.89
CA LEU A 5 47.48 26.11 7.15
C LEU A 5 46.54 25.36 8.11
N MET A 6 45.52 26.05 8.61
CA MET A 6 44.38 25.39 9.27
C MET A 6 43.57 24.64 8.22
N SER A 7 43.62 23.31 8.27
CA SER A 7 42.73 22.45 7.49
C SER A 7 41.35 22.45 8.17
N LEU A 8 40.37 23.11 7.57
CA LEU A 8 38.96 22.89 7.90
C LEU A 8 38.55 21.51 7.37
N ALA A 9 38.35 20.56 8.28
CA ALA A 9 37.62 19.35 7.96
C ALA A 9 36.14 19.70 7.78
N VAL A 10 35.68 19.76 6.53
CA VAL A 10 34.25 19.85 6.23
C VAL A 10 33.64 18.49 6.56
N VAL A 11 32.93 18.42 7.69
CA VAL A 11 32.09 17.26 8.02
C VAL A 11 30.92 17.27 7.04
N GLY A 12 31.08 16.54 5.94
CA GLY A 12 29.99 16.24 5.02
C GLY A 12 28.92 15.47 5.78
N SER A 13 27.87 16.16 6.21
CA SER A 13 26.65 15.50 6.67
C SER A 13 26.07 14.78 5.48
N ALA A 14 26.36 13.49 5.35
CA ALA A 14 25.58 12.60 4.52
C ALA A 14 24.16 12.61 5.11
N LEU A 15 23.31 13.46 4.57
CA LEU A 15 21.86 13.26 4.61
C LEU A 15 21.64 11.91 3.94
N VAL A 16 21.66 10.86 4.75
CA VAL A 16 21.02 9.60 4.40
C VAL A 16 19.56 10.01 4.19
N LEU A 17 19.18 10.20 2.94
CA LEU A 17 17.78 10.21 2.54
C LEU A 17 17.25 8.86 2.98
N GLN A 18 16.75 8.79 4.21
CA GLN A 18 15.82 7.75 4.59
C GLN A 18 14.69 7.96 3.60
N ALA A 19 14.63 7.10 2.59
CA ALA A 19 13.40 6.90 1.83
C ALA A 19 12.39 6.42 2.87
N GLU A 20 11.70 7.38 3.50
CA GLU A 20 10.44 7.13 4.20
C GLU A 20 9.50 6.65 3.10
N ALA A 21 9.46 5.33 2.90
CA ALA A 21 8.65 4.70 1.87
C ALA A 21 7.18 4.83 2.27
N HIS A 22 6.57 5.95 1.88
CA HIS A 22 5.16 6.20 2.03
C HIS A 22 4.45 5.65 0.79
N GLN A 23 3.52 4.73 0.99
CA GLN A 23 2.89 4.00 -0.12
C GLN A 23 1.39 3.96 0.00
N VAL A 24 0.70 4.26 -1.12
CA VAL A 24 -0.74 4.51 -1.15
C VAL A 24 -1.35 4.31 -2.54
N VAL A 25 -2.62 3.89 -2.60
CA VAL A 25 -3.43 3.97 -3.82
C VAL A 25 -4.13 5.34 -3.90
N TYR A 26 -3.94 6.04 -5.02
CA TYR A 26 -4.61 7.30 -5.31
C TYR A 26 -5.88 7.16 -6.13
N ILE A 27 -5.92 6.18 -7.05
CA ILE A 27 -7.06 5.93 -7.93
C ILE A 27 -7.23 4.42 -8.08
N PRO A 28 -8.41 3.85 -7.76
CA PRO A 28 -9.53 4.49 -7.05
C PRO A 28 -9.12 4.89 -5.62
N SER A 29 -9.57 6.05 -5.13
CA SER A 29 -9.14 6.56 -3.82
C SER A 29 -9.78 5.77 -2.66
N PRO A 30 -9.01 5.28 -1.68
CA PRO A 30 -9.59 4.67 -0.48
C PRO A 30 -10.38 5.69 0.34
N THR A 31 -11.34 5.17 1.11
CA THR A 31 -11.85 5.86 2.30
C THR A 31 -10.96 5.51 3.48
N TRP A 32 -10.52 6.50 4.24
CA TRP A 32 -9.62 6.31 5.38
C TRP A 32 -10.41 6.24 6.68
N THR A 33 -9.94 5.41 7.61
CA THR A 33 -10.50 5.28 8.98
C THR A 33 -10.15 6.48 9.88
N ARG A 34 -9.27 7.36 9.42
CA ARG A 34 -8.81 8.58 10.12
C ARG A 34 -8.67 9.74 9.13
N ALA A 35 -8.52 10.96 9.66
CA ALA A 35 -8.27 12.14 8.85
C ALA A 35 -6.94 12.01 8.08
N ASN A 36 -6.89 12.51 6.85
CA ASN A 36 -5.74 12.45 5.93
C ASN A 36 -5.49 13.78 5.20
N SER A 37 -6.00 14.88 5.75
CA SER A 37 -6.03 16.20 5.13
C SER A 37 -4.68 16.92 5.18
N THR A 38 -3.88 16.65 6.21
CA THR A 38 -2.56 17.24 6.41
C THR A 38 -1.43 16.28 6.02
N ALA A 39 -0.23 16.83 5.79
CA ALA A 39 0.94 16.00 5.50
C ALA A 39 1.33 15.09 6.70
N ALA A 40 1.13 15.57 7.92
CA ALA A 40 1.40 14.80 9.14
C ALA A 40 0.45 13.61 9.27
N GLU A 41 -0.84 13.83 9.01
CA GLU A 41 -1.86 12.78 8.98
C GLU A 41 -1.54 11.74 7.91
N ARG A 42 -1.23 12.15 6.67
CA ARG A 42 -0.90 11.21 5.58
C ARG A 42 0.35 10.41 5.86
N ARG A 43 1.35 10.99 6.53
CA ARG A 43 2.58 10.28 6.92
C ARG A 43 2.27 9.06 7.78
N GLU A 44 1.34 9.17 8.73
CA GLU A 44 0.93 8.02 9.55
C GLU A 44 0.29 6.92 8.71
N LEU A 45 -0.64 7.31 7.81
CA LEU A 45 -1.45 6.36 7.05
C LEU A 45 -0.69 5.66 5.92
N TRP A 46 0.34 6.31 5.36
CA TRP A 46 1.11 5.80 4.22
C TRP A 46 2.35 5.02 4.64
N ASN A 47 2.70 5.01 5.93
CA ASN A 47 3.79 4.18 6.44
C ASN A 47 3.47 2.68 6.31
N PRO A 48 4.50 1.82 6.29
CA PRO A 48 4.29 0.37 6.41
C PRO A 48 3.44 0.05 7.65
N LEU A 49 2.44 -0.81 7.48
CA LEU A 49 1.62 -1.30 8.59
C LEU A 49 2.44 -2.16 9.54
N ALA A 50 3.47 -2.84 9.02
CA ALA A 50 4.36 -3.67 9.81
C ALA A 50 5.74 -3.77 9.16
N PHE A 51 6.74 -4.03 10.00
CA PHE A 51 8.07 -4.45 9.59
C PHE A 51 8.27 -5.89 10.04
N LEU A 52 8.44 -6.79 9.07
CA LEU A 52 8.60 -8.22 9.34
C LEU A 52 10.10 -8.56 9.29
N GLU A 53 10.77 -8.40 10.42
CA GLU A 53 12.16 -8.85 10.59
C GLU A 53 12.19 -10.35 10.92
N ASN A 54 13.00 -11.12 10.21
CA ASN A 54 13.18 -12.58 10.40
C ASN A 54 11.92 -13.44 10.21
N GLN A 55 10.85 -12.86 9.65
CA GLN A 55 9.62 -13.55 9.27
C GLN A 55 9.65 -13.68 7.75
N GLY A 56 10.33 -14.71 7.26
CA GLY A 56 10.43 -14.96 5.83
C GLY A 56 9.04 -15.20 5.23
N PHE A 57 8.63 -14.37 4.28
CA PHE A 57 7.51 -14.69 3.40
C PHE A 57 7.90 -15.90 2.54
N GLN A 58 7.19 -17.02 2.69
CA GLN A 58 7.54 -18.27 2.00
C GLN A 58 6.86 -18.40 0.63
N THR A 59 5.53 -18.30 0.54
CA THR A 59 4.76 -18.23 -0.72
C THR A 59 3.32 -17.78 -0.48
N HIS A 60 2.61 -17.35 -1.55
CA HIS A 60 1.20 -16.93 -1.60
C HIS A 60 0.87 -15.61 -0.88
N LEU A 61 1.01 -14.49 -1.61
CA LEU A 61 0.89 -13.15 -1.04
C LEU A 61 -0.53 -12.90 -0.48
N ARG A 62 -1.58 -13.28 -1.21
CA ARG A 62 -2.96 -13.18 -0.72
C ARG A 62 -3.19 -13.87 0.62
N ASP A 63 -2.78 -15.12 0.75
CA ASP A 63 -2.97 -15.89 1.99
C ASP A 63 -2.21 -15.23 3.15
N PHE A 64 -0.97 -14.80 2.89
CA PHE A 64 -0.19 -14.06 3.87
C PHE A 64 -0.90 -12.76 4.31
N MET A 65 -1.40 -11.96 3.36
CA MET A 65 -2.03 -10.67 3.63
C MET A 65 -3.35 -10.80 4.39
N ASP A 66 -4.11 -11.85 4.13
CA ASP A 66 -5.41 -12.09 4.75
C ASP A 66 -5.28 -12.80 6.11
N ASN A 67 -4.38 -13.78 6.23
CA ASN A 67 -4.41 -14.75 7.32
C ASN A 67 -3.19 -14.70 8.26
N ALA A 68 -2.07 -14.10 7.85
CA ALA A 68 -0.88 -14.07 8.70
C ALA A 68 -1.10 -13.23 9.97
N LYS A 69 -0.56 -13.72 11.07
CA LYS A 69 -0.61 -13.08 12.39
C LYS A 69 0.71 -12.34 12.61
N TYR A 70 0.67 -11.02 12.51
CA TYR A 70 1.77 -10.12 12.86
C TYR A 70 1.17 -8.84 13.46
N THR A 71 1.96 -8.14 14.27
CA THR A 71 1.51 -6.88 14.86
C THR A 71 1.54 -5.77 13.81
N VAL A 72 0.39 -5.16 13.55
CA VAL A 72 0.28 -3.92 12.76
C VAL A 72 0.44 -2.68 13.63
N THR A 73 0.67 -1.53 13.00
CA THR A 73 0.65 -0.21 13.65
C THR A 73 -0.59 -0.06 14.52
N GLU A 74 -0.42 0.51 15.72
CA GLU A 74 -1.51 0.66 16.69
C GLU A 74 -2.70 1.42 16.10
N GLY A 75 -3.86 0.77 16.12
CA GLY A 75 -5.12 1.33 15.62
C GLY A 75 -5.39 1.07 14.13
N ALA A 76 -4.44 0.50 13.39
CA ALA A 76 -4.70 -0.02 12.05
C ALA A 76 -5.44 -1.35 12.12
N ASP A 77 -6.25 -1.64 11.12
CA ASP A 77 -6.95 -2.91 10.97
C ASP A 77 -6.04 -3.98 10.36
N GLN A 78 -6.17 -5.23 10.84
CA GLN A 78 -5.37 -6.34 10.34
C GLN A 78 -5.72 -6.72 8.91
N ALA A 79 -6.94 -6.49 8.40
CA ALA A 79 -7.31 -6.86 7.04
C ALA A 79 -7.05 -5.72 6.05
N CYS A 80 -7.43 -4.49 6.41
CA CYS A 80 -7.47 -3.34 5.49
C CYS A 80 -6.56 -2.17 5.88
N GLY A 81 -5.69 -2.36 6.89
CA GLY A 81 -4.77 -1.33 7.33
C GLY A 81 -5.52 -0.08 7.81
N TRP A 82 -5.25 1.05 7.17
CA TRP A 82 -5.90 2.32 7.51
C TRP A 82 -7.15 2.64 6.70
N THR A 83 -7.57 1.74 5.81
CA THR A 83 -8.70 1.95 4.90
C THR A 83 -9.96 1.27 5.39
N ASP A 84 -11.12 1.90 5.13
CA ASP A 84 -12.42 1.37 5.50
C ASP A 84 -13.05 0.61 4.32
N PRO A 85 -13.15 -0.73 4.37
CA PRO A 85 -13.77 -1.53 3.31
C PRO A 85 -15.28 -1.26 3.17
N LYS A 86 -15.91 -0.62 4.15
CA LYS A 86 -17.33 -0.20 4.14
C LYS A 86 -17.50 1.29 3.90
N GLY A 87 -16.41 1.99 3.56
CA GLY A 87 -16.40 3.41 3.28
C GLY A 87 -17.15 3.79 2.00
N ILE A 88 -16.91 5.02 1.52
CA ILE A 88 -17.55 5.53 0.31
C ILE A 88 -16.99 4.80 -0.90
N ALA A 89 -17.86 4.02 -1.56
CA ALA A 89 -17.49 3.28 -2.76
C ALA A 89 -17.06 4.23 -3.89
N GLN A 90 -15.98 3.88 -4.57
CA GLN A 90 -15.49 4.64 -5.72
C GLN A 90 -16.05 4.03 -7.02
N GLN A 91 -16.40 4.90 -7.97
CA GLN A 91 -16.74 4.41 -9.30
C GLN A 91 -15.49 3.83 -9.97
N ILE A 92 -15.64 2.65 -10.59
CA ILE A 92 -14.57 2.07 -11.42
C ILE A 92 -14.19 3.08 -12.50
N PRO A 93 -12.89 3.43 -12.64
CA PRO A 93 -12.43 4.34 -13.68
C PRO A 93 -12.81 3.80 -15.07
N SER A 94 -13.52 4.61 -15.86
CA SER A 94 -14.07 4.19 -17.16
C SER A 94 -12.99 3.79 -18.16
N ASP A 95 -11.77 4.29 -17.97
CA ASP A 95 -10.61 3.98 -18.79
C ASP A 95 -9.72 2.89 -18.17
N GLY A 96 -10.15 2.25 -17.08
CA GLY A 96 -9.39 1.21 -16.38
C GLY A 96 -8.14 1.72 -15.67
N THR A 97 -8.03 3.02 -15.38
CA THR A 97 -6.86 3.57 -14.69
C THR A 97 -6.75 3.07 -13.25
N MET A 98 -5.54 2.72 -12.84
CA MET A 98 -5.12 2.65 -11.45
C MET A 98 -3.93 3.58 -11.26
N ARG A 99 -3.87 4.29 -10.12
CA ARG A 99 -2.73 5.13 -9.77
C ARG A 99 -2.32 4.90 -8.32
N THR A 100 -1.03 4.70 -8.10
CA THR A 100 -0.41 4.54 -6.77
C THR A 100 0.70 5.58 -6.58
N SER A 101 1.31 5.63 -5.41
CA SER A 101 2.59 6.33 -5.16
C SER A 101 3.80 5.67 -5.87
N GLY A 102 3.62 4.49 -6.46
CA GLY A 102 4.66 3.69 -7.10
C GLY A 102 5.26 2.65 -6.15
N TYR A 103 5.90 1.64 -6.70
CA TYR A 103 6.58 0.61 -5.93
C TYR A 103 8.05 1.02 -5.77
N THR A 104 8.50 1.43 -4.58
CA THR A 104 9.86 1.96 -4.35
C THR A 104 10.86 0.93 -3.85
N HIS A 105 10.41 -0.28 -3.55
CA HIS A 105 11.23 -1.38 -3.05
C HIS A 105 10.89 -2.65 -3.82
N ASP A 106 11.87 -3.53 -4.00
CA ASP A 106 11.62 -4.82 -4.63
C ASP A 106 10.60 -5.61 -3.83
N GLY A 107 9.76 -6.37 -4.52
CA GLY A 107 8.93 -7.38 -3.87
C GLY A 107 7.56 -7.55 -4.48
N PRO A 108 6.84 -8.59 -4.03
CA PRO A 108 5.63 -9.05 -4.69
C PRO A 108 4.46 -8.11 -4.41
N CYS A 109 3.64 -7.89 -5.41
CA CYS A 109 2.34 -7.26 -5.25
C CYS A 109 1.24 -8.05 -5.97
N GLU A 110 0.05 -7.99 -5.40
CA GLU A 110 -1.16 -8.56 -5.98
C GLU A 110 -2.29 -7.54 -5.83
N ILE A 111 -3.19 -7.52 -6.82
CA ILE A 111 -4.41 -6.72 -6.78
C ILE A 111 -5.58 -7.63 -7.09
N TYR A 112 -6.60 -7.61 -6.24
CA TYR A 112 -7.80 -8.42 -6.37
C TYR A 112 -9.06 -7.57 -6.49
N MET A 113 -10.03 -8.06 -7.25
CA MET A 113 -11.41 -7.60 -7.30
C MET A 113 -12.27 -8.63 -6.55
N GLY A 114 -12.54 -8.38 -5.28
CA GLY A 114 -13.08 -9.39 -4.37
C GLY A 114 -12.14 -10.60 -4.28
N ASP A 115 -12.61 -11.73 -4.77
CA ASP A 115 -11.84 -12.99 -4.79
C ASP A 115 -11.08 -13.24 -6.11
N LYS A 116 -11.27 -12.38 -7.12
CA LYS A 116 -10.63 -12.55 -8.43
C LYS A 116 -9.33 -11.77 -8.52
N LEU A 117 -8.24 -12.47 -8.87
CA LEU A 117 -6.95 -11.83 -9.13
C LEU A 117 -7.01 -10.99 -10.41
N ALA A 118 -6.63 -9.73 -10.31
CA ALA A 118 -6.55 -8.80 -11.45
C ALA A 118 -5.10 -8.52 -11.88
N LEU A 119 -4.15 -8.54 -10.95
CA LEU A 119 -2.73 -8.31 -11.22
C LEU A 119 -1.87 -9.05 -10.21
N SER A 120 -0.76 -9.65 -10.66
CA SER A 120 0.24 -10.28 -9.80
C SER A 120 1.62 -10.17 -10.43
N TYR A 121 2.61 -9.70 -9.67
CA TYR A 121 4.03 -9.82 -10.02
C TYR A 121 4.86 -10.21 -8.81
N LEU A 122 5.95 -10.93 -9.05
CA LEU A 122 6.94 -11.27 -8.03
C LEU A 122 7.78 -10.05 -7.62
N ASN A 123 7.95 -9.08 -8.53
CA ASN A 123 8.59 -7.80 -8.26
C ASN A 123 7.84 -6.66 -8.97
N CYS A 124 7.04 -5.91 -8.23
CA CYS A 124 6.28 -4.79 -8.79
C CYS A 124 7.10 -3.52 -8.99
N HIS A 125 8.23 -3.36 -8.29
CA HIS A 125 9.18 -2.27 -8.57
C HIS A 125 9.75 -2.37 -9.98
N GLU A 126 10.10 -3.57 -10.41
CA GLU A 126 10.61 -3.82 -11.76
C GLU A 126 9.50 -3.87 -12.82
N SER A 127 8.35 -4.48 -12.48
CA SER A 127 7.29 -4.75 -13.46
C SER A 127 6.39 -3.54 -13.73
N ILE A 128 6.25 -2.63 -12.76
CA ILE A 128 5.36 -1.47 -12.83
C ILE A 128 6.20 -0.22 -12.57
N THR A 129 6.80 0.30 -13.65
CA THR A 129 7.73 1.45 -13.59
C THR A 129 7.00 2.79 -13.48
N ASP A 130 5.74 2.83 -13.90
CA ASP A 130 4.91 4.04 -13.85
C ASP A 130 3.94 3.99 -12.65
N GLN A 131 3.74 5.14 -12.01
CA GLN A 131 2.75 5.28 -10.93
C GLN A 131 1.31 5.08 -11.40
N THR A 132 1.05 5.24 -12.71
CA THR A 132 -0.26 5.11 -13.33
C THR A 132 -0.22 3.99 -14.36
N PHE A 133 -1.12 3.02 -14.24
CA PHE A 133 -1.19 1.87 -15.12
C PHE A 133 -2.64 1.45 -15.36
N LYS A 134 -2.85 0.49 -16.27
CA LYS A 134 -4.17 -0.07 -16.57
C LYS A 134 -4.40 -1.34 -15.78
N LEU A 135 -5.60 -1.48 -15.23
CA LEU A 135 -6.03 -2.64 -14.47
C LEU A 135 -7.34 -3.17 -15.06
N ASP A 136 -7.48 -4.49 -15.11
CA ASP A 136 -8.74 -5.14 -15.47
C ASP A 136 -9.66 -5.21 -14.25
N TYR A 137 -10.75 -4.44 -14.28
CA TYR A 137 -11.77 -4.40 -13.24
C TYR A 137 -12.93 -5.38 -13.49
N SER A 138 -12.91 -6.13 -14.59
CA SER A 138 -14.02 -7.02 -14.99
C SER A 138 -14.37 -8.08 -13.94
N GLY A 139 -13.42 -8.40 -13.06
CA GLY A 139 -13.64 -9.31 -11.95
C GLY A 139 -14.71 -8.84 -10.94
N CYS A 140 -14.94 -7.53 -10.84
CA CYS A 140 -15.73 -6.91 -9.78
C CYS A 140 -17.25 -7.11 -9.90
N GLY A 141 -17.78 -7.25 -11.12
CA GLY A 141 -19.23 -7.24 -11.36
C GLY A 141 -19.87 -5.88 -11.05
N ASP A 142 -21.02 -5.88 -10.37
CA ASP A 142 -21.74 -4.66 -10.00
C ASP A 142 -21.00 -3.85 -8.92
N SER A 143 -20.49 -4.54 -7.89
CA SER A 143 -19.67 -3.96 -6.83
C SER A 143 -18.81 -5.01 -6.15
N CYS A 144 -17.65 -4.60 -5.64
CA CYS A 144 -16.72 -5.45 -4.90
C CYS A 144 -15.75 -4.58 -4.08
N THR A 145 -14.90 -5.24 -3.28
CA THR A 145 -13.73 -4.60 -2.67
C THR A 145 -12.51 -4.85 -3.55
N LEU A 146 -11.82 -3.79 -3.96
CA LEU A 146 -10.47 -3.90 -4.49
C LEU A 146 -9.50 -4.06 -3.32
N TYR A 147 -8.71 -5.13 -3.35
CA TYR A 147 -7.62 -5.35 -2.40
C TYR A 147 -6.30 -5.07 -3.11
N TRP A 148 -5.54 -4.10 -2.61
CA TRP A 148 -4.19 -3.82 -3.08
C TRP A 148 -3.20 -4.30 -2.02
N TYR A 149 -2.30 -5.20 -2.41
CA TYR A 149 -1.32 -5.83 -1.53
C TYR A 149 0.09 -5.67 -2.05
N TRP A 150 1.01 -5.25 -1.20
CA TRP A 150 2.43 -5.19 -1.55
C TRP A 150 3.33 -5.45 -0.35
N LEU A 151 4.35 -6.29 -0.57
CA LEU A 151 5.49 -6.42 0.33
C LEU A 151 6.71 -5.77 -0.30
N GLY A 152 7.23 -4.70 0.32
CA GLY A 152 8.48 -4.08 -0.06
C GLY A 152 9.64 -4.65 0.76
N VAL A 153 10.67 -5.21 0.12
CA VAL A 153 11.88 -5.64 0.82
C VAL A 153 12.78 -4.44 1.06
N ARG A 154 13.14 -4.23 2.33
CA ARG A 154 14.08 -3.19 2.73
C ARG A 154 15.27 -3.82 3.42
N PHE A 155 16.46 -3.44 2.96
CA PHE A 155 17.72 -3.74 3.63
C PHE A 155 18.20 -2.50 4.40
N LEU A 156 18.23 -2.57 5.73
CA LEU A 156 18.70 -1.50 6.61
C LEU A 156 19.46 -2.10 7.79
N ASN A 157 20.54 -1.44 8.23
CA ASN A 157 21.33 -1.86 9.39
C ASN A 157 21.78 -3.34 9.31
N ASN A 158 22.19 -3.79 8.13
CA ASN A 158 22.61 -5.16 7.83
C ASN A 158 21.51 -6.23 8.06
N LYS A 159 20.24 -5.86 7.95
CA LYS A 159 19.10 -6.76 8.09
C LYS A 159 18.09 -6.55 6.97
N TYR A 160 17.50 -7.65 6.51
CA TYR A 160 16.33 -7.61 5.64
C TYR A 160 15.06 -7.55 6.46
N SER A 161 14.11 -6.73 6.00
CA SER A 161 12.77 -6.61 6.57
C SER A 161 11.75 -6.48 5.44
N TRP A 162 10.60 -7.11 5.58
CA TRP A 162 9.46 -6.83 4.71
C TRP A 162 8.64 -5.67 5.28
N GLN A 163 8.32 -4.70 4.45
CA GLN A 163 7.36 -3.65 4.73
C GLN A 163 5.99 -4.09 4.19
N VAL A 164 5.00 -4.13 5.08
CA VAL A 164 3.65 -4.54 4.70
C VAL A 164 2.80 -3.34 4.33
N TYR A 165 2.30 -3.34 3.10
CA TYR A 165 1.32 -2.37 2.63
C TYR A 165 0.07 -3.08 2.13
N LYS A 166 -1.09 -2.61 2.59
CA LYS A 166 -2.37 -3.05 2.07
C LYS A 166 -3.46 -2.02 2.23
N GLU A 167 -4.36 -2.01 1.25
CA GLU A 167 -5.53 -1.13 1.20
C GLU A 167 -6.73 -1.88 0.64
N CYS A 168 -7.91 -1.59 1.19
CA CYS A 168 -9.21 -2.08 0.75
C CYS A 168 -10.03 -0.91 0.25
N ILE A 169 -10.49 -0.99 -1.00
CA ILE A 169 -11.23 0.10 -1.64
C ILE A 169 -12.56 -0.46 -2.15
N PRO A 170 -13.70 -0.12 -1.53
CA PRO A 170 -15.00 -0.47 -2.11
C PRO A 170 -15.15 0.23 -3.46
N ILE A 171 -15.52 -0.52 -4.50
CA ILE A 171 -15.71 -0.02 -5.85
C ILE A 171 -16.98 -0.58 -6.50
N TYR A 172 -17.52 0.14 -7.49
CA TYR A 172 -18.72 -0.25 -8.22
C TYR A 172 -18.66 0.10 -9.70
N SER A 173 -19.42 -0.64 -10.52
CA SER A 173 -19.61 -0.33 -11.94
C SER A 173 -20.88 0.49 -12.17
N GLY A 174 -20.83 1.50 -13.06
CA GLY A 174 -22.04 2.13 -13.63
C GLY A 174 -22.97 2.88 -12.67
N SER A 175 -24.00 3.55 -13.20
CA SER A 175 -24.62 4.78 -12.68
C SER A 175 -25.52 4.71 -11.42
N GLY A 176 -25.14 3.98 -10.37
CA GLY A 176 -25.89 4.01 -9.11
C GLY A 176 -25.13 3.35 -7.98
N GLY A 177 -24.39 4.13 -7.18
CA GLY A 177 -23.52 3.50 -6.19
C GLY A 177 -22.89 4.41 -5.15
N GLY A 178 -23.45 5.60 -4.88
CA GLY A 178 -23.15 6.33 -3.64
C GLY A 178 -23.83 5.70 -2.42
N ALA A 179 -23.95 4.37 -2.38
CA ALA A 179 -24.62 3.63 -1.32
C ALA A 179 -23.56 2.98 -0.43
N THR A 180 -23.58 3.35 0.84
CA THR A 180 -22.86 2.66 1.91
C THR A 180 -23.20 1.17 1.86
N MET A 181 -22.20 0.29 1.85
CA MET A 181 -22.40 -1.15 1.88
C MET A 181 -23.07 -1.53 3.21
N THR A 182 -24.39 -1.64 3.24
CA THR A 182 -25.11 -2.22 4.38
C THR A 182 -24.81 -3.71 4.42
N THR A 183 -23.99 -4.14 5.36
CA THR A 183 -23.87 -5.55 5.72
C THR A 183 -25.22 -6.03 6.21
N ASN A 184 -25.85 -6.97 5.51
CA ASN A 184 -26.96 -7.75 6.06
C ASN A 184 -26.40 -8.67 7.15
N PRO A 185 -26.70 -8.45 8.44
CA PRO A 185 -26.33 -9.38 9.49
C PRO A 185 -27.49 -10.36 9.60
N ASN A 186 -27.48 -11.45 8.82
CA ASN A 186 -28.15 -12.72 9.12
C ASN A 186 -28.11 -13.65 7.91
N GLY A 187 -27.18 -14.60 7.94
CA GLY A 187 -27.29 -15.86 7.22
C GLY A 187 -27.28 -16.98 8.26
N ASN A 188 -28.46 -17.52 8.53
CA ASN A 188 -28.67 -18.80 9.21
C ASN A 188 -28.58 -19.92 8.17
#